data_AF-A0A2T4S5P3-F1
#
_entry.id   AF-A0A2T4S5P3-F1
#
_cell.length_a   1.000
_cell.length_b   1.000
_cell.length_c   1.000
_cell.angle_alpha   90.00
_cell.angle_beta   90.00
_cell.angle_gamma   90.00
#
_symmetry.space_group_name_H-M   'P 1'
#
loop_
_entity.id
_entity.type
_entity.pdbx_description
1 polymer ?
#
loop_
_entity_poly.entity_id
_entity_poly.type
_entity_poly.pdbx_seq_one_letter_code
_entity_poly.pdbx_strand_id
1 'polypeptide(L)'
;SHDRFFLDKTVNQIYDVALGAVQHYVGNYSKFITQRDQYYQKRMQEYERQQAEIKRLETFVEKNITRASTSGMAKSRRKVLEKIERIDKPMLDARSANIQFDFDRNTGNDVYHIRNLEIGYAEPVIAPITMEITKGNHLAVIGPNGIGKSTFIKTVADRIPKLGGEIIHGANLRVGYY
;
A
#
# COMPACT_ATOMS: atom_id res chain seq x y z
N SER A 1 13.26 5.07 -8.00
CA SER A 1 13.36 5.19 -6.53
C SER A 1 11.97 5.01 -5.93
N HIS A 2 11.84 4.39 -4.76
CA HIS A 2 10.57 4.32 -4.02
C HIS A 2 10.49 5.35 -2.89
N ASP A 3 11.58 6.08 -2.65
CA ASP A 3 11.62 7.15 -1.67
C ASP A 3 10.89 8.38 -2.21
N ARG A 4 9.68 8.59 -1.69
CA ARG A 4 8.79 9.68 -2.08
C ARG A 4 9.42 11.04 -1.78
N PHE A 5 10.11 11.19 -0.65
CA PHE A 5 10.72 12.48 -0.27
C PHE A 5 11.90 12.82 -1.17
N PHE A 6 12.69 11.82 -1.54
CA PHE A 6 13.75 11.99 -2.51
C PHE A 6 13.20 12.39 -3.88
N LEU A 7 12.21 11.66 -4.39
CA LEU A 7 11.60 11.95 -5.69
C LEU A 7 10.98 13.34 -5.74
N ASP A 8 10.32 13.75 -4.65
CA ASP A 8 9.65 15.05 -4.60
C ASP A 8 10.62 16.24 -4.69
N LYS A 9 11.87 16.04 -4.24
CA LYS A 9 12.92 17.07 -4.25
C LYS A 9 13.82 17.06 -5.47
N THR A 10 13.90 15.94 -6.19
CA THR A 10 14.91 15.73 -7.25
C THR A 10 14.34 15.66 -8.64
N VAL A 11 13.07 15.30 -8.78
CA VAL A 11 12.45 15.01 -10.07
C VAL A 11 11.47 16.10 -10.47
N ASN A 12 11.46 16.43 -11.77
CA ASN A 12 10.56 17.39 -12.39
C ASN A 12 9.64 16.77 -13.46
N GLN A 13 9.83 15.48 -13.78
CA GLN A 13 9.04 14.71 -14.74
C GLN A 13 8.94 13.26 -14.29
N ILE A 14 7.73 12.70 -14.32
CA ILE A 14 7.46 11.32 -13.91
C ILE A 14 6.84 10.55 -15.07
N TYR A 15 7.42 9.39 -15.37
CA TYR A 15 6.85 8.41 -16.29
C TYR A 15 6.24 7.29 -15.44
N ASP A 16 4.91 7.27 -15.38
CA ASP A 16 4.14 6.26 -14.67
C ASP A 16 3.95 5.05 -15.59
N VAL A 17 4.45 3.90 -15.18
CA VAL A 17 4.33 2.64 -15.91
C VAL A 17 3.33 1.78 -15.17
N ALA A 18 2.10 1.74 -15.67
CA ALA A 18 0.99 1.02 -15.06
C ALA A 18 0.12 0.37 -16.13
N LEU A 19 -0.40 -0.84 -15.84
CA LEU A 19 -1.34 -1.56 -16.72
C LEU A 19 -0.87 -1.70 -18.18
N GLY A 20 0.43 -1.88 -18.40
CA GLY A 20 1.02 -2.03 -19.73
C GLY A 20 1.11 -0.74 -20.55
N ALA A 21 0.82 0.42 -19.95
CA ALA A 21 0.94 1.73 -20.57
C ALA A 21 1.96 2.61 -19.82
N VAL A 22 2.50 3.60 -20.52
CA VAL A 22 3.39 4.61 -19.95
C VAL A 22 2.73 5.98 -20.09
N GLN A 23 2.53 6.66 -18.98
CA GLN A 23 1.95 8.00 -18.93
C GLN A 23 2.96 9.01 -18.39
N HIS A 24 3.19 10.09 -19.14
CA HIS A 24 4.09 11.17 -18.74
C HIS A 24 3.35 12.25 -17.95
N TYR A 25 3.94 12.68 -16.83
CA TYR A 25 3.46 13.74 -15.96
C TYR A 25 4.55 14.77 -15.70
N VAL A 26 4.20 16.04 -15.78
CA VAL A 26 5.12 17.15 -15.49
C VAL A 26 4.95 17.60 -14.04
N GLY A 27 6.05 17.63 -13.30
CA GLY A 27 6.12 18.01 -11.90
C GLY A 27 6.87 17.01 -11.03
N ASN A 28 6.90 17.32 -9.75
CA ASN A 28 7.45 16.45 -8.71
C ASN A 28 6.46 15.32 -8.34
N TYR A 29 6.87 14.46 -7.41
CA TYR A 29 6.09 13.30 -6.98
C TYR A 29 4.71 13.68 -6.42
N SER A 30 4.64 14.70 -5.56
CA SER A 30 3.38 15.16 -4.97
C SER A 30 2.39 15.61 -6.04
N LYS A 31 2.84 16.40 -7.02
CA LYS A 31 2.00 16.87 -8.13
C LYS A 31 1.59 15.74 -9.06
N PHE A 32 2.45 14.74 -9.26
CA PHE A 32 2.10 13.53 -10.01
C PHE A 32 0.93 12.78 -9.36
N ILE A 33 0.97 12.55 -8.05
CA ILE A 33 -0.11 11.85 -7.34
C ILE A 33 -1.45 12.56 -7.54
N THR A 34 -1.48 13.89 -7.36
CA THR A 34 -2.70 14.68 -7.60
C THR A 34 -3.20 14.57 -9.04
N GLN A 35 -2.32 14.70 -10.04
CA GLN A 35 -2.68 14.60 -11.45
C GLN A 35 -3.22 13.21 -11.81
N ARG A 36 -2.58 12.16 -11.30
CA ARG A 36 -2.98 10.76 -11.52
C ARG A 36 -4.36 10.48 -10.91
N ASP A 37 -4.59 10.94 -9.68
CA ASP A 37 -5.87 10.73 -8.99
C ASP A 37 -7.01 11.48 -9.72
N GLN A 38 -6.77 12.71 -10.19
CA GLN A 38 -7.72 13.46 -11.01
C GLN A 38 -8.00 12.76 -12.35
N TYR A 39 -6.96 12.28 -13.02
CA TYR A 39 -7.10 11.53 -14.27
C TYR A 39 -7.95 10.27 -14.08
N TYR A 40 -7.68 9.51 -13.00
CA TYR A 40 -8.44 8.32 -12.65
C TYR A 40 -9.91 8.64 -12.36
N GLN A 41 -10.18 9.66 -11.53
CA GLN A 41 -11.54 10.09 -11.20
C GLN A 41 -12.32 10.47 -12.46
N LYS A 42 -11.71 11.24 -13.36
CA LYS A 42 -12.33 11.64 -14.63
C LYS A 42 -12.67 10.43 -15.50
N ARG A 43 -11.70 9.52 -15.69
CA ARG A 43 -11.90 8.26 -16.44
C ARG A 43 -13.00 7.39 -15.82
N MET A 44 -13.07 7.33 -14.48
CA MET A 44 -14.09 6.55 -13.78
C MET A 44 -15.48 7.13 -14.00
N GLN A 45 -15.63 8.46 -13.96
CA GLN A 45 -16.90 9.11 -14.27
C GLN A 45 -17.34 8.89 -15.72
N GLU A 46 -16.40 8.95 -16.68
CA GLU A 46 -16.67 8.66 -18.09
C GLU A 46 -17.15 7.21 -18.27
N TYR A 47 -16.47 6.25 -17.62
CA TYR A 47 -16.87 4.85 -17.57
C TYR A 47 -18.29 4.67 -17.00
N GLU A 48 -18.57 5.23 -15.82
CA GLU A 48 -19.88 5.11 -15.17
C GLU A 48 -21.02 5.69 -16.01
N ARG A 49 -20.79 6.85 -16.64
CA ARG A 49 -21.76 7.47 -17.55
C ARG A 49 -22.04 6.58 -18.75
N GLN A 50 -21.00 6.02 -19.36
CA GLN A 50 -21.17 5.13 -20.51
C GLN A 50 -21.92 3.85 -20.11
N GLN A 51 -21.59 3.24 -18.98
CA GLN A 51 -22.27 2.05 -18.47
C GLN A 51 -23.75 2.33 -18.16
N ALA A 52 -24.06 3.50 -17.59
CA ALA A 52 -25.44 3.90 -17.33
C ALA A 52 -26.26 4.06 -18.64
N GLU A 53 -25.67 4.67 -19.67
CA GLU A 53 -26.35 4.84 -20.97
C GLU A 53 -26.50 3.49 -21.70
N ILE A 54 -25.48 2.64 -21.69
CA ILE A 54 -25.56 1.27 -22.22
C ILE A 54 -26.72 0.52 -21.56
N LYS A 55 -26.76 0.51 -20.22
CA LYS A 55 -27.82 -0.15 -19.45
C LYS A 55 -29.21 0.39 -19.80
N ARG A 56 -29.34 1.71 -19.99
CA ARG A 56 -30.60 2.36 -20.38
C ARG A 56 -31.05 1.90 -21.77
N LEU A 57 -30.14 1.88 -22.74
CA LEU A 57 -30.42 1.42 -24.10
C LEU A 57 -30.78 -0.07 -24.12
N GLU A 58 -30.05 -0.91 -23.39
CA GLU A 58 -30.33 -2.35 -23.25
C GLU A 58 -31.73 -2.58 -22.67
N THR A 59 -32.06 -1.89 -21.57
CA THR A 59 -33.40 -1.98 -20.95
C THR A 59 -34.51 -1.55 -21.92
N PHE A 60 -34.26 -0.50 -22.73
CA PHE A 60 -35.23 -0.05 -23.73
C PHE A 60 -35.44 -1.10 -24.81
N VAL A 61 -34.36 -1.69 -25.32
CA VAL A 61 -34.40 -2.72 -26.36
C VAL A 61 -35.15 -3.94 -25.84
N GLU A 62 -34.80 -4.44 -24.66
CA GLU A 62 -35.43 -5.61 -24.05
C GLU A 62 -36.94 -5.44 -23.90
N LYS A 63 -37.39 -4.29 -23.37
CA LYS A 63 -38.82 -4.01 -23.14
C LYS A 63 -39.64 -3.80 -24.40
N ASN A 64 -39.03 -3.35 -25.50
CA ASN A 64 -39.75 -2.86 -26.68
C ASN A 64 -39.53 -3.68 -27.95
N ILE A 65 -38.58 -4.63 -27.97
CA ILE A 65 -38.27 -5.38 -29.19
C ILE A 65 -39.43 -6.26 -29.69
N THR A 66 -40.27 -6.74 -28.78
CA THR A 66 -41.45 -7.58 -29.07
C THR A 66 -42.72 -6.77 -29.33
N ARG A 67 -42.73 -5.46 -29.07
CA ARG A 67 -43.92 -4.60 -29.23
C ARG A 67 -43.99 -4.04 -30.65
N ALA A 68 -45.10 -4.31 -31.35
CA ALA A 68 -45.27 -3.91 -32.76
C ALA A 68 -45.00 -2.41 -33.01
N SER A 69 -45.50 -1.53 -32.16
CA SER A 69 -45.36 -0.06 -32.29
C SER A 69 -43.96 0.48 -32.03
N THR A 70 -43.15 -0.18 -31.19
CA THR A 70 -41.83 0.33 -30.76
C THR A 70 -40.66 -0.56 -31.18
N SER A 71 -40.92 -1.67 -31.86
CA SER A 71 -39.92 -2.65 -32.33
C SER A 71 -38.87 -2.05 -33.29
N GLY A 72 -39.28 -1.15 -34.21
CA GLY A 72 -38.35 -0.47 -35.11
C GLY A 72 -37.34 0.41 -34.38
N MET A 73 -37.81 1.14 -33.36
CA MET A 73 -36.96 1.95 -32.48
C MET A 73 -36.00 1.10 -31.63
N ALA A 74 -36.46 -0.06 -31.15
CA ALA A 74 -35.61 -1.02 -30.43
C ALA A 74 -34.50 -1.59 -31.33
N LYS A 75 -34.83 -1.98 -32.58
CA LYS A 75 -33.83 -2.46 -33.56
C LYS A 75 -32.77 -1.40 -33.89
N SER A 76 -33.17 -0.13 -33.99
CA SER A 76 -32.23 0.98 -34.22
C SER A 76 -31.25 1.14 -33.05
N ARG A 77 -31.76 1.21 -31.81
CA ARG A 77 -30.91 1.32 -30.60
C ARG A 77 -30.01 0.09 -30.39
N ARG A 78 -30.44 -1.10 -30.78
CA ARG A 78 -29.60 -2.30 -30.77
C ARG A 78 -28.38 -2.16 -31.69
N LYS A 79 -28.56 -1.64 -32.91
CA LYS A 79 -27.44 -1.34 -33.82
C LYS A 79 -26.49 -0.28 -33.28
N VAL A 80 -26.99 0.66 -32.47
CA VAL A 80 -26.15 1.64 -31.79
C VAL A 80 -25.30 0.93 -30.72
N LEU A 81 -25.90 0.09 -29.88
CA LEU A 81 -25.18 -0.70 -28.88
C LEU A 81 -24.06 -1.58 -29.47
N GLU A 82 -24.29 -2.19 -30.64
CA GLU A 82 -23.30 -3.00 -31.36
C GLU A 82 -22.08 -2.20 -31.82
N LYS A 83 -22.20 -0.87 -31.97
CA LYS A 83 -21.14 0.03 -32.46
C LYS A 83 -20.45 0.82 -31.36
N ILE A 84 -20.91 0.73 -30.11
CA ILE A 84 -20.28 1.47 -29.01
C ILE A 84 -18.97 0.77 -28.64
N GLU A 85 -17.85 1.51 -28.75
CA GLU A 85 -16.60 1.13 -28.12
C GLU A 85 -16.70 1.28 -26.61
N ARG A 86 -16.63 0.16 -25.89
CA ARG A 86 -16.75 0.14 -24.44
C ARG A 86 -15.46 0.63 -23.81
N ILE A 87 -15.58 1.60 -22.91
CA ILE A 87 -14.48 2.07 -22.09
C ILE A 87 -14.18 0.98 -21.06
N ASP A 88 -12.93 0.54 -20.99
CA ASP A 88 -12.48 -0.35 -19.93
C ASP A 88 -12.56 0.34 -18.58
N LYS A 89 -12.92 -0.42 -17.54
CA LYS A 89 -12.94 0.10 -16.18
C LYS A 89 -11.52 0.58 -15.84
N PRO A 90 -11.31 1.87 -15.53
CA PRO A 90 -10.00 2.33 -15.13
C PRO A 90 -9.62 1.59 -13.85
N MET A 91 -8.44 0.98 -13.85
CA MET A 91 -7.85 0.38 -12.66
C MET A 91 -6.77 1.34 -12.17
N LEU A 92 -6.73 1.58 -10.87
CA LEU A 92 -5.48 2.02 -10.25
C LEU A 92 -4.65 0.75 -10.06
N ASP A 93 -3.34 0.84 -10.30
CA ASP A 93 -2.39 -0.13 -9.78
C ASP A 93 -2.30 0.04 -8.25
N ALA A 94 -3.45 -0.07 -7.58
CA ALA A 94 -3.60 -0.05 -6.15
C ALA A 94 -3.31 -1.46 -5.63
N ARG A 95 -2.11 -1.97 -5.91
CA ARG A 95 -1.52 -2.95 -4.99
C ARG A 95 -1.00 -2.19 -3.78
N SER A 96 -1.90 -1.52 -3.06
CA SER A 96 -1.71 -1.35 -1.62
C SER A 96 -1.69 -2.77 -1.08
N ALA A 97 -0.50 -3.32 -0.87
CA ALA A 97 -0.36 -4.59 -0.17
C ALA A 97 -1.05 -4.39 1.18
N ASN A 98 -2.21 -5.02 1.35
CA ASN A 98 -2.86 -5.04 2.65
C ASN A 98 -2.10 -6.05 3.50
N ILE A 99 -1.02 -5.58 4.12
CA ILE A 99 -0.19 -6.39 5.01
C ILE A 99 -0.87 -6.36 6.36
N GLN A 100 -1.68 -7.38 6.63
CA GLN A 100 -2.21 -7.64 7.95
C GLN A 100 -1.26 -8.60 8.67
N PHE A 101 -0.81 -8.21 9.86
CA PHE A 101 -0.09 -9.11 10.75
C PHE A 101 -1.12 -9.72 11.71
N ASP A 102 -1.40 -11.00 11.53
CA ASP A 102 -2.25 -11.73 12.46
C ASP A 102 -1.43 -12.16 13.68
N PHE A 103 -2.04 -12.02 14.86
CA PHE A 103 -1.45 -12.42 16.13
C PHE A 103 -2.23 -13.61 16.67
N ASP A 104 -1.60 -14.78 16.77
CA ASP A 104 -2.26 -16.00 17.24
C ASP A 104 -2.75 -15.90 18.70
N ARG A 105 -2.18 -14.98 19.51
CA ARG A 105 -2.45 -14.85 20.95
C ARG A 105 -2.25 -13.43 21.46
N ASN A 106 -2.98 -13.07 22.53
CA ASN A 106 -2.74 -11.85 23.28
C ASN A 106 -1.48 -12.00 24.16
N THR A 107 -0.49 -11.12 23.98
CA THR A 107 0.63 -10.95 24.91
C THR A 107 0.18 -10.19 26.16
N GLY A 108 0.92 -10.36 27.26
CA GLY A 108 0.83 -9.48 28.42
C GLY A 108 1.11 -8.01 28.09
N ASN A 109 0.88 -7.12 29.06
CA ASN A 109 1.17 -5.69 28.89
C ASN A 109 2.68 -5.41 28.83
N ASP A 110 3.48 -6.15 29.59
CA ASP A 110 4.93 -6.06 29.55
C ASP A 110 5.47 -6.90 28.38
N VAL A 111 6.39 -6.33 27.61
CA VAL A 111 6.98 -6.97 26.41
C VAL A 111 8.46 -7.22 26.64
N TYR A 112 9.24 -6.19 26.96
CA TYR A 112 10.66 -6.32 27.27
C TYR A 112 11.06 -5.45 28.44
N HIS A 113 11.86 -6.01 29.36
CA HIS A 113 12.70 -5.23 30.27
C HIS A 113 14.15 -5.49 29.91
N ILE A 114 14.83 -4.45 29.43
CA ILE A 114 16.22 -4.49 28.99
C ILE A 114 17.05 -3.71 30.02
N ARG A 115 18.10 -4.33 30.56
CA ARG A 115 18.97 -3.72 31.58
C ARG A 115 20.43 -3.84 31.20
N ASN A 116 21.10 -2.70 31.07
CA ASN A 116 22.52 -2.57 30.75
C ASN A 116 22.95 -3.52 29.61
N LEU A 117 22.12 -3.61 28.57
CA LEU A 117 22.34 -4.51 27.45
C LEU A 117 23.53 -4.06 26.63
N GLU A 118 24.52 -4.94 26.54
CA GLU A 118 25.69 -4.76 25.68
C GLU A 118 25.52 -5.60 24.41
N ILE A 119 25.67 -4.94 23.26
CA ILE A 119 25.47 -5.56 21.95
C ILE A 119 26.74 -5.44 21.10
N GLY A 120 27.00 -6.45 20.29
CA GLY A 120 28.18 -6.50 19.43
C GLY A 120 28.42 -7.92 18.92
N TYR A 121 29.57 -8.13 18.28
CA TYR A 121 30.01 -9.46 17.83
C TYR A 121 31.23 -9.94 18.62
N ALA A 122 32.27 -9.09 18.69
CA ALA A 122 33.46 -9.32 19.50
C ALA A 122 33.53 -8.34 20.68
N GLU A 123 33.22 -7.07 20.42
CA GLU A 123 33.24 -5.99 21.40
C GLU A 123 31.95 -5.15 21.33
N PRO A 124 31.56 -4.48 22.43
CA PRO A 124 30.40 -3.60 22.46
C PRO A 124 30.50 -2.49 21.41
N VAL A 125 29.47 -2.34 20.57
CA VAL A 125 29.45 -1.33 19.50
C VAL A 125 28.83 0.00 19.92
N ILE A 126 28.12 0.01 21.06
CA ILE A 126 27.46 1.18 21.64
C ILE A 126 27.48 1.09 23.17
N ALA A 127 27.16 2.20 23.83
CA ALA A 127 26.95 2.24 25.26
C ALA A 127 25.80 1.31 25.70
N PRO A 128 25.83 0.77 26.93
CA PRO A 128 24.79 -0.13 27.43
C PRO A 128 23.39 0.47 27.35
N ILE A 129 22.43 -0.33 26.90
CA ILE A 129 21.03 0.10 26.74
C ILE A 129 20.19 -0.39 27.91
N THR A 130 19.42 0.51 28.51
CA THR A 130 18.38 0.17 29.50
C THR A 130 17.06 0.77 29.04
N MET A 131 16.03 -0.07 28.89
CA MET A 131 14.71 0.38 28.46
C MET A 131 13.62 -0.64 28.82
N GLU A 132 12.39 -0.15 28.92
CA GLU A 132 11.19 -0.97 29.09
C GLU A 132 10.26 -0.77 27.89
N ILE A 133 9.69 -1.86 27.40
CA ILE A 133 8.77 -1.87 26.27
C ILE A 133 7.49 -2.52 26.73
N THR A 134 6.38 -1.80 26.55
CA THR A 134 5.03 -2.28 26.83
C THR A 134 4.22 -2.45 25.54
N LYS A 135 3.12 -3.18 25.63
CA LYS A 135 2.23 -3.48 24.52
C LYS A 135 1.69 -2.19 23.90
N GLY A 136 1.74 -2.10 22.57
CA GLY A 136 1.31 -0.91 21.82
C GLY A 136 2.38 0.18 21.70
N ASN A 137 3.57 0.00 22.29
CA ASN A 137 4.68 0.91 22.03
C ASN A 137 5.16 0.78 20.57
N HIS A 138 5.41 1.92 19.95
CA HIS A 138 6.04 2.02 18.64
C HIS A 138 7.46 2.59 18.82
N LEU A 139 8.48 1.76 18.63
CA LEU A 139 9.88 2.14 18.78
C LEU A 139 10.53 2.32 17.41
N ALA A 140 11.17 3.48 17.20
CA ALA A 140 12.00 3.74 16.02
C ALA A 140 13.48 3.73 16.40
N VAL A 141 14.28 2.88 15.75
CA VAL A 141 15.74 2.82 15.94
C VAL A 141 16.41 3.63 14.84
N ILE A 142 16.90 4.82 15.17
CA ILE A 142 17.48 5.78 14.23
C ILE A 142 18.96 6.06 14.53
N GLY A 143 19.73 6.40 13.49
CA GLY A 143 21.15 6.73 13.63
C GLY A 143 21.94 6.46 12.33
N PRO A 144 23.24 6.81 12.29
CA PRO A 144 24.11 6.59 11.12
C PRO A 144 24.29 5.11 10.76
N ASN A 145 24.74 4.83 9.54
CA ASN A 145 25.11 3.47 9.15
C ASN A 145 26.32 3.00 9.96
N GLY A 146 26.33 1.72 10.34
CA GLY A 146 27.41 1.13 11.13
C GLY A 146 27.32 1.32 12.65
N ILE A 147 26.44 2.18 13.17
CA ILE A 147 26.32 2.44 14.63
C ILE A 147 25.74 1.27 15.44
N GLY A 148 25.39 0.14 14.83
CA GLY A 148 24.86 -1.03 15.55
C GLY A 148 23.33 -1.17 15.60
N LYS A 149 22.56 -0.41 14.83
CA LYS A 149 21.08 -0.53 14.77
C LYS A 149 20.60 -1.96 14.46
N SER A 150 21.16 -2.57 13.40
CA SER A 150 20.81 -3.94 13.01
C SER A 150 21.30 -4.96 14.04
N THR A 151 22.43 -4.67 14.70
CA THR A 151 22.94 -5.49 15.82
C THR A 151 21.94 -5.48 16.97
N PHE A 152 21.45 -4.29 17.37
CA PHE A 152 20.46 -4.14 18.44
C PHE A 152 19.19 -4.95 18.15
N ILE A 153 18.58 -4.76 16.98
CA ILE A 153 17.33 -5.45 16.61
C ILE A 153 17.56 -6.97 16.57
N LYS A 154 18.69 -7.44 16.04
CA LYS A 154 19.02 -8.87 16.01
C LYS A 154 19.24 -9.44 17.42
N THR A 155 19.88 -8.70 18.32
CA THR A 155 20.09 -9.14 19.71
C THR A 155 18.76 -9.22 20.47
N VAL A 156 17.89 -8.22 20.36
CA VAL A 156 16.56 -8.21 21.02
C VAL A 156 15.63 -9.29 20.46
N ALA A 157 15.81 -9.65 19.19
CA ALA A 157 15.08 -10.75 18.54
C ALA A 157 15.74 -12.13 18.70
N ASP A 158 16.71 -12.27 19.62
CA ASP A 158 17.44 -13.51 19.93
C ASP A 158 18.12 -14.15 18.70
N ARG A 159 18.47 -13.35 17.68
CA ARG A 159 19.18 -13.81 16.46
C ARG A 159 20.69 -13.81 16.62
N ILE A 160 21.20 -13.00 17.53
CA ILE A 160 22.61 -13.00 17.94
C ILE A 160 22.68 -12.89 19.46
N PRO A 161 23.70 -13.49 20.10
CA PRO A 161 23.87 -13.36 21.54
C PRO A 161 24.16 -11.91 21.92
N LYS A 162 23.71 -11.52 23.12
CA LYS A 162 24.19 -10.32 23.80
C LYS A 162 25.60 -10.55 24.32
N LEU A 163 26.40 -9.49 24.41
CA LEU A 163 27.73 -9.55 25.03
C LEU A 163 27.64 -9.41 26.56
N GLY A 164 26.59 -8.76 27.06
CA GLY A 164 26.39 -8.51 28.48
C GLY A 164 24.98 -8.01 28.79
N GLY A 165 24.68 -7.84 30.08
CA GLY A 165 23.38 -7.35 30.55
C GLY A 165 22.22 -8.35 30.45
N GLU A 166 21.00 -7.83 30.57
CA GLU A 166 19.79 -8.63 30.70
C GLU A 166 18.70 -8.20 29.72
N ILE A 167 17.98 -9.19 29.19
CA ILE A 167 16.74 -9.03 28.43
C ILE A 167 15.73 -9.98 29.07
N ILE A 168 14.68 -9.43 29.66
CA ILE A 168 13.57 -10.19 30.25
C ILE A 168 12.37 -10.03 29.33
N HIS A 169 11.83 -11.15 28.86
CA HIS A 169 10.64 -11.19 28.01
C HIS A 169 9.37 -11.20 28.85
N GLY A 170 8.35 -10.49 28.38
CA GLY A 170 7.00 -10.58 28.92
C GLY A 170 6.35 -11.95 28.70
N ALA A 171 5.34 -12.25 29.50
CA ALA A 171 4.62 -13.52 29.42
C ALA A 171 3.96 -13.72 28.04
N ASN A 172 4.13 -14.92 27.48
CA ASN A 172 3.58 -15.34 26.18
C ASN A 172 4.06 -14.47 24.99
N LEU A 173 5.22 -13.82 25.08
CA LEU A 173 5.80 -13.07 23.98
C LEU A 173 6.26 -13.99 22.84
N ARG A 174 5.80 -13.71 21.62
CA ARG A 174 6.34 -14.31 20.39
C ARG A 174 6.91 -13.19 19.51
N VAL A 175 8.20 -13.29 19.21
CA VAL A 175 8.91 -12.29 18.41
C VAL A 175 8.80 -12.63 16.92
N GLY A 176 8.29 -11.69 16.13
CA GLY A 176 8.35 -11.74 14.67
C GLY A 176 9.57 -10.96 14.17
N TYR A 177 10.35 -11.56 13.26
CA TYR A 177 11.48 -10.92 12.58
C TYR A 177 11.41 -11.26 11.10
N TYR A 178 11.38 -10.23 10.25
CA TYR A 178 11.21 -10.30 8.80
C TYR A 178 12.28 -9.47 8.10
#